data_AF-A0A2V8DL14-F1
#
_entry.id   AF-A0A2V8DL14-F1
#
_cell.length_a   1.000
_cell.length_b   1.000
_cell.length_c   1.000
_cell.angle_alpha   90.00
_cell.angle_beta   90.00
_cell.angle_gamma   90.00
#
_symmetry.space_group_name_H-M   'P 1'
#
loop_
_entity.id
_entity.type
_entity.pdbx_description
1 polymer ?
#
loop_
_entity_poly.entity_id
_entity_poly.type
_entity_poly.pdbx_seq_one_letter_code
_entity_poly.pdbx_strand_id
1 'polypeptide(L)'
;MKMRIVVVAFISLAALGAFRSSVRAEPTAPSPQRPATSSTEPSQSVWDGVYTDEQAKRGEPLYSQACGRCHGPDLTGGETAPGLTSGEFKTNWSGLSVDDLFERIKVSMPQDSPGSLSRQQTADVLAFVLSKGGFPAGERELAREAEVLKGIRFEATKTSP
;
A
#
# COMPACT_ATOMS: atom_id res chain seq x y z
N MET A 1 32.51 -22.27 8.46
CA MET A 1 33.14 -23.16 7.45
C MET A 1 32.67 -24.59 7.70
N LYS A 2 31.77 -25.13 6.86
CA LYS A 2 31.51 -26.57 6.66
C LYS A 2 30.54 -26.70 5.48
N MET A 3 31.14 -26.76 4.31
CA MET A 3 30.53 -27.03 3.01
C MET A 3 30.50 -28.55 2.80
N ARG A 4 29.37 -29.10 2.36
CA ARG A 4 29.31 -30.46 1.82
C ARG A 4 28.47 -30.44 0.55
N ILE A 5 29.19 -30.24 -0.56
CA ILE A 5 28.75 -30.46 -1.93
C ILE A 5 28.94 -31.95 -2.22
N VAL A 6 27.92 -32.59 -2.80
CA VAL A 6 28.04 -33.91 -3.43
C VAL A 6 27.57 -33.78 -4.87
N VAL A 7 28.49 -34.05 -5.80
CA VAL A 7 28.29 -34.11 -7.25
C VAL A 7 28.43 -35.57 -7.67
N VAL A 8 27.46 -36.13 -8.41
CA VAL A 8 27.62 -37.21 -9.41
C VAL A 8 26.39 -37.14 -10.35
N ALA A 9 26.45 -36.48 -11.50
CA ALA A 9 26.84 -37.00 -12.82
C ALA A 9 25.97 -38.17 -13.34
N PHE A 10 25.06 -37.87 -14.28
CA PHE A 10 24.57 -38.84 -15.27
C PHE A 10 24.67 -38.21 -16.66
N ILE A 11 25.66 -38.71 -17.41
CA ILE A 11 25.87 -38.50 -18.83
C ILE A 11 25.02 -39.55 -19.54
N SER A 12 24.11 -39.13 -20.41
CA SER A 12 23.53 -40.00 -21.43
C SER A 12 23.54 -39.29 -22.77
N LEU A 13 24.43 -39.79 -23.61
CA LEU A 13 24.66 -39.47 -25.01
C LEU A 13 23.57 -40.17 -25.86
N ALA A 14 22.88 -39.43 -26.73
CA ALA A 14 22.09 -40.01 -27.80
C ALA A 14 22.23 -39.19 -29.08
N ALA A 15 22.48 -39.90 -30.17
CA ALA A 15 23.06 -39.45 -31.42
C ALA A 15 22.05 -38.87 -32.42
N LEU A 16 22.59 -37.97 -33.25
CA LEU A 16 22.31 -37.69 -34.67
C LEU A 16 20.86 -37.79 -35.18
N GLY A 17 20.31 -36.61 -35.52
CA GLY A 17 19.21 -36.48 -36.48
C GLY A 17 19.44 -35.28 -37.38
N ALA A 18 19.76 -35.53 -38.66
CA ALA A 18 19.91 -34.50 -39.68
C ALA A 18 18.55 -33.87 -40.00
N PHE A 19 18.33 -32.61 -39.60
CA PHE A 19 17.13 -31.87 -39.97
C PHE A 19 17.27 -31.27 -41.36
N ARG A 20 16.45 -31.77 -42.29
CA ARG A 20 16.20 -31.16 -43.60
C ARG A 20 15.31 -29.93 -43.40
N SER A 21 15.77 -28.79 -43.88
CA SER A 21 14.98 -27.56 -44.02
C SER A 21 13.75 -27.81 -44.90
N SER A 22 12.57 -27.43 -44.40
CA SER A 22 11.47 -27.02 -45.26
C SER A 22 10.88 -25.74 -44.68
N VAL A 23 11.21 -24.64 -45.34
CA VAL A 23 10.54 -23.35 -45.19
C VAL A 23 9.07 -23.55 -45.54
N ARG A 24 8.17 -23.22 -44.61
CA ARG A 24 6.79 -22.86 -44.95
C ARG A 24 6.58 -21.44 -44.45
N ALA A 25 6.38 -20.53 -45.39
CA ALA A 25 5.92 -19.19 -45.12
C ALA A 25 4.52 -19.26 -44.52
N GLU A 26 4.35 -18.73 -43.31
CA GLU A 26 3.06 -18.57 -42.65
C GLU A 26 2.55 -17.14 -42.93
N PRO A 27 1.27 -16.94 -43.26
CA PRO A 27 0.71 -15.62 -43.48
C PRO A 27 0.72 -14.83 -42.16
N THR A 28 1.28 -13.63 -42.18
CA THR A 28 1.24 -12.66 -41.08
C THR A 28 -0.21 -12.38 -40.68
N ALA A 29 -0.68 -13.02 -39.61
CA ALA A 29 -1.85 -12.57 -38.88
C ALA A 29 -1.48 -11.32 -38.06
N PRO A 30 -2.34 -10.29 -37.99
CA PRO A 30 -2.12 -9.19 -37.06
C PRO A 30 -2.19 -9.73 -35.63
N SER A 31 -1.15 -9.49 -34.84
CA SER A 31 -1.11 -9.86 -33.42
C SER A 31 -2.36 -9.32 -32.69
N PRO A 32 -3.05 -10.13 -31.88
CA PRO A 32 -4.07 -9.62 -30.99
C PRO A 32 -3.43 -8.59 -30.05
N GLN A 33 -4.09 -7.44 -29.95
CA GLN A 33 -3.63 -6.26 -29.27
C GLN A 33 -3.21 -6.58 -27.83
N ARG A 34 -2.02 -6.13 -27.46
CA ARG A 34 -1.54 -6.07 -26.08
C ARG A 34 -2.64 -5.42 -25.23
N PRO A 35 -3.04 -5.98 -24.07
CA PRO A 35 -4.07 -5.38 -23.25
C PRO A 35 -3.67 -3.95 -22.92
N ALA A 36 -4.65 -3.06 -23.05
CA ALA A 36 -4.53 -1.65 -22.73
C ALA A 36 -3.87 -1.49 -21.36
N THR A 37 -2.89 -0.59 -21.29
CA THR A 37 -2.45 -0.01 -20.03
C THR A 37 -3.69 0.48 -19.29
N SER A 38 -4.08 -0.24 -18.24
CA SER A 38 -5.07 0.23 -17.29
C SER A 38 -4.50 1.48 -16.65
N SER A 39 -4.98 2.65 -17.07
CA SER A 39 -4.93 3.84 -16.24
C SER A 39 -5.50 3.43 -14.89
N THR A 40 -4.66 3.41 -13.85
CA THR A 40 -5.12 3.21 -12.47
C THR A 40 -5.80 4.50 -12.06
N GLU A 41 -7.00 4.71 -12.58
CA GLU A 41 -7.90 5.68 -11.99
C GLU A 41 -8.24 5.18 -10.58
N PRO A 42 -8.19 6.05 -9.57
CA PRO A 42 -8.51 5.67 -8.20
C PRO A 42 -9.94 5.12 -8.14
N SER A 43 -10.10 3.87 -7.71
CA SER A 43 -11.37 3.15 -7.80
C SER A 43 -12.17 3.15 -6.49
N GLN A 44 -11.63 3.73 -5.43
CA GLN A 44 -12.21 3.76 -4.08
C GLN A 44 -11.69 4.98 -3.31
N SER A 45 -12.39 5.33 -2.24
CA SER A 45 -12.04 6.41 -1.32
C SER A 45 -12.04 5.92 0.13
N VAL A 46 -11.51 6.73 1.04
CA VAL A 46 -11.58 6.49 2.50
C VAL A 46 -13.02 6.36 3.02
N TRP A 47 -14.04 6.78 2.27
CA TRP A 47 -15.46 6.61 2.63
C TRP A 47 -16.03 5.23 2.30
N ASP A 48 -15.29 4.38 1.59
CA ASP A 48 -15.74 3.06 1.15
C ASP A 48 -15.39 1.92 2.13
N GLY A 49 -14.94 2.25 3.34
CA GLY A 49 -14.59 1.24 4.34
C GLY A 49 -13.27 0.54 4.04
N VAL A 50 -12.17 1.29 4.06
CA VAL A 50 -10.85 0.82 3.57
C VAL A 50 -9.97 0.20 4.64
N TYR A 51 -10.48 0.05 5.87
CA TYR A 51 -9.78 -0.51 7.02
C TYR A 51 -10.77 -1.29 7.89
N THR A 52 -10.29 -2.18 8.77
CA THR A 52 -11.17 -2.90 9.74
C THR A 52 -11.11 -2.28 11.13
N ASP A 53 -12.17 -2.46 11.93
CA ASP A 53 -12.17 -2.04 13.33
C ASP A 53 -11.04 -2.72 14.13
N GLU A 54 -10.74 -3.98 13.86
CA GLU A 54 -9.63 -4.72 14.48
C GLU A 54 -8.29 -4.06 14.17
N GLN A 55 -8.10 -3.61 12.93
CA GLN A 55 -6.87 -2.92 12.53
C GLN A 55 -6.73 -1.57 13.23
N ALA A 56 -7.81 -0.78 13.30
CA ALA A 56 -7.80 0.48 14.03
C ALA A 56 -7.50 0.27 15.53
N LYS A 57 -8.07 -0.76 16.16
CA LYS A 57 -7.78 -1.13 17.56
C LYS A 57 -6.32 -1.51 17.78
N ARG A 58 -5.66 -2.19 16.83
CA ARG A 58 -4.21 -2.45 16.90
C ARG A 58 -3.38 -1.17 16.76
N GLY A 59 -3.87 -0.21 15.97
CA GLY A 59 -3.22 1.07 15.73
C GLY A 59 -3.23 2.02 16.93
N GLU A 60 -4.28 1.98 17.75
CA GLU A 60 -4.46 2.86 18.91
C GLU A 60 -3.24 2.86 19.87
N PRO A 61 -2.77 1.72 20.42
CA PRO A 61 -1.61 1.73 21.31
C PRO A 61 -0.32 2.16 20.62
N LEU A 62 -0.18 1.93 19.31
CA LEU A 62 0.96 2.39 18.52
C LEU A 62 0.93 3.93 18.40
N TYR A 63 -0.24 4.50 18.14
CA TYR A 63 -0.45 5.93 18.10
C TYR A 63 -0.11 6.59 19.45
N SER A 64 -0.62 6.04 20.56
CA SER A 64 -0.36 6.59 21.89
C SER A 64 1.15 6.66 22.20
N GLN A 65 1.91 5.64 21.80
CA GLN A 65 3.35 5.56 22.03
C GLN A 65 4.16 6.45 21.09
N ALA A 66 3.81 6.49 19.81
CA ALA A 66 4.65 7.07 18.77
C ALA A 66 4.22 8.47 18.30
N CYS A 67 2.97 8.86 18.53
CA CYS A 67 2.36 10.04 17.92
C CYS A 67 1.67 10.97 18.93
N GLY A 68 1.01 10.41 19.95
CA GLY A 68 0.09 11.12 20.84
C GLY A 68 0.73 12.25 21.66
N ARG A 69 2.05 12.17 21.96
CA ARG A 69 2.75 13.23 22.70
C ARG A 69 2.78 14.58 21.95
N CYS A 70 2.73 14.55 20.61
CA CYS A 70 2.78 15.75 19.77
C CYS A 70 1.42 16.06 19.15
N HIS A 71 0.72 15.03 18.65
CA HIS A 71 -0.57 15.17 17.96
C HIS A 71 -1.79 15.10 18.90
N GLY A 72 -1.55 14.99 20.21
CA GLY A 72 -2.58 14.88 21.26
C GLY A 72 -3.13 13.46 21.41
N PRO A 73 -3.58 13.04 22.61
CA PRO A 73 -4.14 11.70 22.82
C PRO A 73 -5.40 11.44 21.98
N ASP A 74 -6.15 12.51 21.68
CA ASP A 74 -7.39 12.46 20.89
C ASP A 74 -7.21 12.91 19.44
N LEU A 75 -5.98 13.02 18.94
CA LEU A 75 -5.65 13.48 17.59
C LEU A 75 -6.07 14.93 17.30
N THR A 76 -6.39 15.71 18.33
CA THR A 76 -6.83 17.10 18.21
C THR A 76 -5.68 18.09 17.97
N GLY A 77 -4.43 17.61 18.04
CA GLY A 77 -3.24 18.44 17.93
C GLY A 77 -2.86 19.10 19.25
N GLY A 78 -1.82 19.92 19.19
CA GLY A 78 -1.33 20.74 20.29
C GLY A 78 -0.41 21.84 19.78
N GLU A 79 0.37 22.45 20.68
CA GLU A 79 1.30 23.53 20.32
C GLU A 79 2.40 23.09 19.34
N THR A 80 2.76 21.80 19.37
CA THR A 80 3.91 21.27 18.65
C THR A 80 3.57 20.55 17.35
N ALA A 81 2.32 20.11 17.16
CA ALA A 81 1.89 19.42 15.95
C ALA A 81 0.39 19.59 15.68
N PRO A 82 -0.03 19.57 14.40
CA PRO A 82 -1.42 19.78 14.02
C PRO A 82 -2.30 18.60 14.45
N GLY A 83 -3.61 18.87 14.56
CA GLY A 83 -4.61 17.81 14.69
C GLY A 83 -4.68 16.94 13.44
N LEU A 84 -4.91 15.64 13.63
CA LEU A 84 -4.95 14.63 12.57
C LEU A 84 -6.38 14.23 12.18
N THR A 85 -7.38 14.86 12.78
CA THR A 85 -8.81 14.61 12.50
C THR A 85 -9.59 15.89 12.21
N SER A 86 -8.90 17.04 12.21
CA SER A 86 -9.51 18.35 11.97
C SER A 86 -9.99 18.52 10.52
N GLY A 87 -10.87 19.50 10.29
CA GLY A 87 -11.29 19.86 8.94
C GLY A 87 -10.14 20.36 8.05
N GLU A 88 -9.15 21.03 8.66
CA GLU A 88 -7.92 21.45 7.98
C GLU A 88 -7.10 20.24 7.53
N PHE A 89 -6.87 19.27 8.42
CA PHE A 89 -6.20 18.03 8.07
C PHE A 89 -6.90 17.35 6.90
N LYS A 90 -8.21 17.17 6.99
CA LYS A 90 -8.99 16.52 5.92
C LYS A 90 -8.87 17.27 4.59
N THR A 91 -8.94 18.60 4.61
CA THR A 91 -8.80 19.44 3.42
C THR A 91 -7.41 19.32 2.80
N ASN A 92 -6.35 19.32 3.62
CA ASN A 92 -4.96 19.22 3.14
C ASN A 92 -4.66 17.88 2.45
N TRP A 93 -5.38 16.82 2.79
CA TRP A 93 -5.25 15.50 2.18
C TRP A 93 -6.30 15.20 1.11
N SER A 94 -7.35 16.01 0.98
CA SER A 94 -8.41 15.76 0.00
C SER A 94 -7.84 15.78 -1.42
N GLY A 95 -8.22 14.80 -2.23
CA GLY A 95 -7.70 14.68 -3.58
C GLY A 95 -6.24 14.20 -3.65
N LEU A 96 -5.68 13.70 -2.57
CA LEU A 96 -4.46 12.89 -2.58
C LEU A 96 -4.80 11.41 -2.43
N SER A 97 -3.82 10.54 -2.65
CA SER A 97 -3.98 9.12 -2.37
C SER A 97 -3.71 8.82 -0.89
N VAL A 98 -4.25 7.70 -0.41
CA VAL A 98 -3.91 7.20 0.94
C VAL A 98 -2.43 6.82 1.02
N ASP A 99 -1.79 6.46 -0.10
CA ASP A 99 -0.34 6.24 -0.19
C ASP A 99 0.44 7.51 0.16
N ASP A 100 0.00 8.70 -0.28
CA ASP A 100 0.69 9.96 0.04
C ASP A 100 0.72 10.22 1.55
N LEU A 101 -0.39 9.97 2.24
CA LEU A 101 -0.47 10.08 3.70
C LEU A 101 0.33 8.97 4.40
N PHE A 102 0.25 7.74 3.89
CA PHE A 102 1.02 6.62 4.41
C PHE A 102 2.52 6.88 4.33
N GLU A 103 3.00 7.35 3.18
CA GLU A 103 4.41 7.67 2.95
C GLU A 103 4.85 8.87 3.80
N ARG A 104 4.01 9.90 3.95
CA ARG A 104 4.29 10.99 4.90
C ARG A 104 4.58 10.45 6.29
N ILE A 105 3.76 9.53 6.81
CA ILE A 105 4.01 8.90 8.10
C ILE A 105 5.33 8.11 8.06
N LYS A 106 5.52 7.27 7.04
CA LYS A 106 6.71 6.40 6.93
C LYS A 106 8.03 7.15 6.88
N VAL A 107 8.12 8.26 6.15
CA VAL A 107 9.41 8.91 5.86
C VAL A 107 9.80 9.96 6.88
N SER A 108 8.84 10.48 7.63
CA SER A 108 9.07 11.67 8.47
C SER A 108 8.50 11.59 9.87
N MET A 109 7.74 10.54 10.18
CA MET A 109 7.21 10.29 11.51
C MET A 109 7.72 8.97 12.08
N PRO A 110 7.75 8.85 13.41
CA PRO A 110 7.68 9.93 14.41
C PRO A 110 8.80 10.96 14.24
N GLN A 111 8.57 12.24 14.60
CA GLN A 111 9.55 13.32 14.35
C GLN A 111 10.91 13.07 15.03
N ASP A 112 10.92 12.41 16.19
CA ASP A 112 12.12 12.04 16.95
C ASP A 112 12.79 10.74 16.46
N SER A 113 12.08 9.94 15.67
CA SER A 113 12.61 8.70 15.09
C SER A 113 11.98 8.40 13.72
N PRO A 114 12.23 9.23 12.69
CA PRO A 114 11.62 9.04 11.37
C PRO A 114 11.96 7.67 10.79
N GLY A 115 10.96 6.99 10.22
CA GLY A 115 11.17 5.68 9.58
C GLY A 115 11.21 4.48 10.51
N SER A 116 11.09 4.69 11.83
CA SER A 116 11.12 3.61 12.83
C SER A 116 9.94 2.64 12.77
N LEU A 117 8.78 3.08 12.27
CA LEU A 117 7.61 2.20 12.11
C LEU A 117 7.77 1.28 10.89
N SER A 118 7.48 -0.01 11.07
CA SER A 118 7.29 -0.93 9.96
C SER A 118 6.07 -0.54 9.13
N ARG A 119 5.99 -1.00 7.87
CA ARG A 119 4.82 -0.76 7.02
C ARG A 119 3.51 -1.27 7.64
N GLN A 120 3.54 -2.39 8.35
CA GLN A 120 2.37 -2.90 9.06
C GLN A 120 1.94 -1.96 10.18
N GLN A 121 2.89 -1.50 11.01
CA GLN A 121 2.57 -0.55 12.08
C GLN A 121 2.05 0.79 11.53
N THR A 122 2.57 1.26 10.40
CA THR A 122 2.05 2.45 9.73
C THR A 122 0.61 2.23 9.25
N ALA A 123 0.30 1.08 8.63
CA ALA A 123 -1.06 0.76 8.21
C ALA A 123 -2.04 0.73 9.39
N ASP A 124 -1.65 0.08 10.48
CA ASP A 124 -2.46 -0.03 11.70
C ASP A 124 -2.70 1.37 12.32
N VAL A 125 -1.66 2.21 12.46
CA VAL A 125 -1.81 3.60 12.97
C VAL A 125 -2.67 4.45 12.03
N LEU A 126 -2.49 4.31 10.72
CA LEU A 126 -3.30 5.06 9.76
C LEU A 126 -4.77 4.66 9.83
N ALA A 127 -5.08 3.36 9.98
CA ALA A 127 -6.43 2.88 10.21
C ALA A 127 -7.05 3.50 11.47
N PHE A 128 -6.28 3.62 12.57
CA PHE A 128 -6.73 4.31 13.78
C PHE A 128 -7.04 5.79 13.54
N VAL A 129 -6.16 6.50 12.81
CA VAL A 129 -6.39 7.91 12.43
C VAL A 129 -7.65 8.06 11.59
N LEU A 130 -7.88 7.16 10.62
CA LEU A 130 -9.09 7.17 9.80
C LEU A 130 -10.35 6.92 10.64
N SER A 131 -10.30 5.95 11.55
CA SER A 131 -11.39 5.66 12.49
C SER A 131 -11.74 6.86 13.36
N LYS A 132 -10.75 7.49 14.01
CA LYS A 132 -10.94 8.70 14.81
C LYS A 132 -11.34 9.91 13.95
N GLY A 133 -10.99 9.90 12.67
CA GLY A 133 -11.42 10.86 11.67
C GLY A 133 -12.89 10.72 11.25
N GLY A 134 -13.58 9.65 11.67
CA GLY A 134 -14.98 9.40 11.35
C GLY A 134 -15.22 8.79 9.97
N PHE A 135 -14.18 8.22 9.35
CA PHE A 135 -14.34 7.40 8.15
C PHE A 135 -14.89 6.02 8.56
N PRO A 136 -15.75 5.39 7.75
CA PRO A 136 -16.33 4.09 8.10
C PRO A 136 -15.29 2.98 8.05
N ALA A 137 -15.44 1.96 8.89
CA ALA A 137 -14.75 0.69 8.75
C ALA A 137 -15.41 -0.16 7.64
N GLY A 138 -14.65 -1.09 7.08
CA GLY A 138 -15.12 -2.11 6.15
C GLY A 138 -14.60 -3.50 6.52
N GLU A 139 -14.62 -4.40 5.54
CA GLU A 139 -14.38 -5.83 5.76
C GLU A 139 -12.93 -6.27 5.48
N ARG A 140 -12.10 -5.38 4.94
CA ARG A 140 -10.72 -5.66 4.56
C ARG A 140 -9.77 -4.72 5.28
N GLU A 141 -8.64 -5.25 5.72
CA GLU A 141 -7.60 -4.42 6.30
C GLU A 141 -7.05 -3.45 5.26
N LEU A 142 -6.71 -2.24 5.72
CA LEU A 142 -5.96 -1.27 4.94
C LEU A 142 -4.64 -1.92 4.52
N ALA A 143 -4.45 -1.99 3.21
CA ALA A 143 -3.26 -2.57 2.62
C ALA A 143 -1.99 -1.83 3.06
N ARG A 144 -0.84 -2.47 2.85
CA ARG A 144 0.47 -1.90 3.16
C ARG A 144 1.33 -1.79 1.91
N GLU A 145 0.79 -2.13 0.75
CA GLU A 145 1.42 -2.12 -0.56
C GLU A 145 1.05 -0.82 -1.28
N ALA A 146 2.06 -0.10 -1.79
CA ALA A 146 1.87 1.23 -2.37
C ALA A 146 0.91 1.21 -3.56
N GLU A 147 0.98 0.17 -4.39
CA GLU A 147 0.13 -0.01 -5.56
C GLU A 147 -1.36 -0.05 -5.18
N VAL A 148 -1.70 -0.67 -4.05
CA VAL A 148 -3.08 -0.72 -3.56
C VAL A 148 -3.49 0.63 -2.98
N LEU A 149 -2.63 1.23 -2.16
CA LEU A 149 -2.90 2.50 -1.47
C LEU A 149 -3.06 3.69 -2.43
N LYS A 150 -2.34 3.69 -3.56
CA LYS A 150 -2.48 4.70 -4.62
C LYS A 150 -3.86 4.70 -5.28
N GLY A 151 -4.52 3.54 -5.29
CA GLY A 151 -5.88 3.39 -5.80
C GLY A 151 -6.97 3.90 -4.85
N ILE A 152 -6.61 4.31 -3.62
CA ILE A 152 -7.54 4.82 -2.60
C ILE A 152 -7.38 6.32 -2.47
N ARG A 153 -8.48 7.05 -2.62
CA ARG A 153 -8.51 8.50 -2.46
C ARG A 153 -8.83 8.91 -1.04
N PHE A 154 -8.08 9.88 -0.54
CA PHE A 154 -8.50 10.62 0.62
C PHE A 154 -9.43 11.73 0.18
N GLU A 155 -10.66 11.74 0.69
CA GLU A 155 -11.65 12.76 0.39
C GLU A 155 -12.19 13.35 1.69
N ALA A 156 -12.13 14.68 1.84
CA ALA A 156 -12.50 15.36 3.07
C ALA A 156 -13.99 15.20 3.42
N THR A 157 -14.83 15.08 2.40
CA THR A 157 -16.28 14.94 2.51
C THR A 157 -16.74 13.68 1.78
N LYS A 158 -17.81 13.08 2.27
CA LYS A 158 -18.46 11.97 1.57
C LYS A 158 -19.14 12.53 0.33
N THR A 159 -18.56 12.29 -0.83
CA THR A 159 -19.23 12.58 -2.10
C THR A 159 -20.30 11.52 -2.31
N SER A 160 -21.57 11.93 -2.35
CA SER A 160 -22.64 11.04 -2.81
C SER A 160 -22.42 10.75 -4.29
N PRO A 161 -22.57 9.49 -4.73
CA PRO A 161 -22.54 9.14 -6.16
C PRO A 161 -23.65 9.85 -6.95
#